data_AF-A0A8H6HSR4-F1
#
_entry.id   AF-A0A8H6HSR4-F1
#
_cell.length_a   1.000
_cell.length_b   1.000
_cell.length_c   1.000
_cell.angle_alpha   90.00
_cell.angle_beta   90.00
_cell.angle_gamma   90.00
#
_symmetry.space_group_name_H-M   'P 1'
#
loop_
_entity.id
_entity.type
_entity.pdbx_description
1 polymer ?
#
loop_
_entity_poly.entity_id
_entity_poly.type
_entity_poly.pdbx_seq_one_letter_code
_entity_poly.pdbx_strand_id
1 'polypeptide(L)'
;MKTVNSLPPNYSGRLDILLNDSNNCIASRNIALLLILGTIDDEYLSAEIALHFWYSALIPWEYQLKITNVLFPLLNHLAKLEKSSEQWTPFPLNSSSTLEVECGVNDIGHCLAWYAHQGHTDALRAEYDRARISHSRRDHRDRTYAGLDPSHRVAFYRYRRSGLVLPFGAATKHFDQSNHSLFSPKEKWLQSDNSDPLDGWNMNEVIQAGGAHGAQPEDIYGCLYFFLSDQLRTFAERIRKIPISFKIHTRDACELSKQIRDGVFSGRGLEPTIRFHRIEVSNTIEASSVALRDVLEHWGPLLAAEKDAAIIGHCTTWHREQKDGCATGADEATFERLKKEMMERLERVPSLLDNAEKILGSSEAAMLSFMLDIDLIYDNSGPFETYLNKQGLPGILEKTGLTLRESHRVVPHRFLTPLEAPASALPEFSWDQGAWYNHTRLTNSDWTRRFVEFSKA
;
A
#
# COMPACT_ATOMS: atom_id res chain seq x y z
N MET A 1 -3.23 -7.11 5.83
CA MET A 1 -4.32 -6.68 6.73
C MET A 1 -5.71 -6.80 6.08
N LYS A 2 -6.09 -5.95 5.10
CA LYS A 2 -7.45 -5.96 4.50
C LYS A 2 -7.89 -7.37 4.06
N THR A 3 -7.02 -8.15 3.43
CA THR A 3 -7.31 -9.55 3.05
C THR A 3 -7.82 -10.40 4.22
N VAL A 4 -7.23 -10.27 5.41
CA VAL A 4 -7.67 -11.00 6.61
C VAL A 4 -8.94 -10.39 7.20
N ASN A 5 -9.04 -9.06 7.23
CA ASN A 5 -10.22 -8.34 7.72
C ASN A 5 -11.48 -8.60 6.89
N SER A 6 -11.32 -8.87 5.60
CA SER A 6 -12.43 -9.14 4.68
C SER A 6 -12.96 -10.57 4.74
N LEU A 7 -12.33 -11.50 5.48
CA LEU A 7 -12.88 -12.85 5.63
C LEU A 7 -14.24 -12.80 6.36
N PRO A 8 -15.16 -13.75 6.10
CA PRO A 8 -16.41 -13.83 6.85
C PRO A 8 -16.18 -13.91 8.37
N PRO A 9 -17.03 -13.31 9.22
CA PRO A 9 -16.87 -13.35 10.68
C PRO A 9 -16.84 -14.77 11.26
N ASN A 10 -17.44 -15.73 10.56
CA ASN A 10 -17.50 -17.14 10.92
C ASN A 10 -16.42 -18.00 10.22
N TYR A 11 -15.41 -17.38 9.60
CA TYR A 11 -14.30 -18.11 9.00
C TYR A 11 -13.52 -18.88 10.09
N SER A 12 -13.44 -20.20 9.93
CA SER A 12 -12.80 -21.12 10.88
C SER A 12 -11.61 -21.87 10.28
N GLY A 13 -11.23 -21.51 9.05
CA GLY A 13 -10.06 -22.09 8.38
C GLY A 13 -8.74 -21.58 8.95
N ARG A 14 -7.65 -22.19 8.49
CA ARG A 14 -6.28 -21.76 8.75
C ARG A 14 -5.76 -20.93 7.58
N LEU A 15 -4.95 -19.92 7.87
CA LEU A 15 -4.25 -19.13 6.87
C LEU A 15 -2.74 -19.38 6.94
N ASP A 16 -2.12 -19.56 5.79
CA ASP A 16 -0.66 -19.55 5.64
C ASP A 16 -0.31 -18.36 4.73
N ILE A 17 0.40 -17.38 5.29
CA ILE A 17 0.71 -16.10 4.64
C ILE A 17 2.23 -15.99 4.49
N LEU A 18 2.68 -15.96 3.24
CA LEU A 18 4.06 -15.68 2.87
C LEU A 18 4.21 -14.21 2.50
N LEU A 19 5.08 -13.49 3.19
CA LEU A 19 5.49 -12.12 2.86
C LEU A 19 6.95 -12.13 2.42
N ASN A 20 7.24 -11.53 1.27
CA ASN A 20 8.61 -11.38 0.79
C ASN A 20 8.87 -9.94 0.34
N ASP A 21 9.96 -9.34 0.83
CA ASP A 21 10.40 -8.03 0.38
C ASP A 21 11.93 -7.96 0.45
N SER A 22 12.59 -7.62 -0.65
CA SER A 22 14.06 -7.54 -0.68
C SER A 22 14.61 -6.40 0.19
N ASN A 23 13.76 -5.44 0.60
CA ASN A 23 14.12 -4.38 1.52
C ASN A 23 13.94 -4.84 2.97
N ASN A 24 15.06 -5.07 3.65
CA ASN A 24 15.10 -5.47 5.06
C ASN A 24 14.35 -4.51 6.00
N CYS A 25 14.31 -3.20 5.72
CA CYS A 25 13.54 -2.25 6.54
C CYS A 25 12.02 -2.46 6.39
N ILE A 26 11.54 -2.75 5.17
CA ILE A 26 10.11 -3.00 4.94
C ILE A 26 9.68 -4.30 5.61
N ALA A 27 10.45 -5.38 5.40
CA ALA A 27 10.18 -6.67 6.05
C ALA A 27 10.23 -6.57 7.58
N SER A 28 11.23 -5.89 8.15
CA SER A 28 11.34 -5.67 9.59
C SER A 28 10.17 -4.86 10.16
N ARG A 29 9.69 -3.86 9.43
CA ARG A 29 8.51 -3.08 9.85
C ARG A 29 7.24 -3.94 9.87
N ASN A 30 7.07 -4.82 8.88
CA ASN A 30 5.96 -5.77 8.87
C ASN A 30 6.05 -6.77 10.04
N ILE A 31 7.25 -7.27 10.36
CA ILE A 31 7.51 -8.10 11.54
C ILE A 31 7.09 -7.37 12.82
N ALA A 32 7.55 -6.12 13.01
CA ALA A 32 7.24 -5.33 14.18
C ALA A 32 5.73 -5.07 14.32
N LEU A 33 5.02 -4.76 13.22
CA LEU A 33 3.57 -4.59 13.22
C LEU A 33 2.83 -5.87 13.63
N LEU A 34 3.24 -7.03 13.13
CA LEU A 34 2.66 -8.32 13.51
C LEU A 34 2.92 -8.65 14.99
N LEU A 35 4.11 -8.33 15.51
CA LEU A 35 4.42 -8.49 16.93
C LEU A 35 3.55 -7.58 17.80
N ILE A 36 3.47 -6.28 17.48
CA ILE A 36 2.65 -5.31 18.22
C ILE A 36 1.20 -5.78 18.29
N LEU A 37 0.61 -6.13 17.13
CA LEU A 37 -0.80 -6.52 17.04
C LEU A 37 -1.09 -7.92 17.57
N GLY A 38 -0.10 -8.82 17.52
CA GLY A 38 -0.23 -10.22 17.91
C GLY A 38 0.03 -10.50 19.39
N THR A 39 0.94 -9.74 20.02
CA THR A 39 1.49 -10.06 21.36
C THR A 39 1.06 -9.11 22.47
N ILE A 40 0.58 -7.90 22.16
CA ILE A 40 0.03 -6.99 23.18
C ILE A 40 -1.41 -7.42 23.46
N ASP A 41 -1.74 -7.75 24.72
CA ASP A 41 -3.07 -8.27 25.08
C ASP A 41 -4.22 -7.27 24.85
N ASP A 42 -3.98 -5.99 25.16
CA ASP A 42 -4.96 -4.92 24.94
C ASP A 42 -5.03 -4.59 23.44
N GLU A 43 -6.12 -5.02 22.80
CA GLU A 43 -6.33 -4.90 21.35
C GLU A 43 -6.40 -3.43 20.92
N TYR A 44 -7.04 -2.59 21.73
CA TYR A 44 -7.15 -1.15 21.46
C TYR A 44 -5.78 -0.51 21.51
N LEU A 45 -5.03 -0.74 22.59
CA LEU A 45 -3.68 -0.22 22.73
C LEU A 45 -2.73 -0.76 21.66
N SER A 46 -2.86 -2.03 21.27
CA SER A 46 -2.05 -2.63 20.20
C SER A 46 -2.28 -1.94 18.87
N ALA A 47 -3.55 -1.63 18.54
CA ALA A 47 -3.90 -0.93 17.32
C ALA A 47 -3.40 0.53 17.32
N GLU A 48 -3.52 1.23 18.44
CA GLU A 48 -2.99 2.60 18.59
C GLU A 48 -1.47 2.65 18.41
N ILE A 49 -0.74 1.72 19.04
CA ILE A 49 0.72 1.62 18.90
C ILE A 49 1.08 1.30 17.44
N ALA A 50 0.40 0.33 16.82
CA ALA A 50 0.65 -0.06 15.44
C ALA A 50 0.38 1.08 14.45
N LEU A 51 -0.69 1.85 14.66
CA LEU A 51 -1.04 3.02 13.84
C LEU A 51 0.10 4.03 13.83
N HIS A 52 0.54 4.44 15.02
CA HIS A 52 1.59 5.45 15.13
C HIS A 52 2.96 4.91 14.72
N PHE A 53 3.26 3.64 15.02
CA PHE A 53 4.46 2.97 14.54
C PHE A 53 4.51 2.89 13.01
N TRP A 54 3.38 2.79 12.33
CA TRP A 54 3.33 2.73 10.87
C TRP A 54 3.34 4.13 10.24
N TYR A 55 2.52 5.06 10.74
CA TYR A 55 2.16 6.27 10.01
C TYR A 55 2.63 7.59 10.64
N SER A 56 3.05 7.60 11.90
CA SER A 56 3.52 8.81 12.57
C SER A 56 5.04 8.88 12.64
N ALA A 57 5.63 10.05 12.38
CA ALA A 57 7.05 10.35 12.54
C ALA A 57 7.50 10.44 14.00
N LEU A 58 6.56 10.69 14.92
CA LEU A 58 6.78 10.70 16.35
C LEU A 58 5.82 9.74 17.03
N ILE A 59 6.24 9.19 18.16
CA ILE A 59 5.45 8.33 19.04
C ILE A 59 5.65 8.75 20.51
N PRO A 60 4.70 8.47 21.40
CA PRO A 60 4.91 8.60 22.83
C PRO A 60 6.00 7.68 23.37
N TRP A 61 6.70 8.14 24.41
CA TRP A 61 7.69 7.34 25.13
C TRP A 61 7.15 5.99 25.62
N GLU A 62 5.90 5.96 26.11
CA GLU A 62 5.25 4.74 26.58
C GLU A 62 5.05 3.73 25.45
N TYR A 63 4.82 4.21 24.22
CA TYR A 63 4.67 3.35 23.05
C TYR A 63 6.04 2.81 22.64
N GLN A 64 7.09 3.62 22.66
CA GLN A 64 8.46 3.17 22.42
C GLN A 64 8.87 2.06 23.40
N LEU A 65 8.58 2.21 24.69
CA LEU A 65 8.84 1.16 25.69
C LEU A 65 8.12 -0.14 25.37
N LYS A 66 6.84 -0.08 24.98
CA LYS A 66 6.06 -1.26 24.59
C LYS A 66 6.61 -1.91 23.32
N ILE A 67 6.99 -1.12 22.33
CA ILE A 67 7.64 -1.60 21.09
C ILE A 67 8.93 -2.34 21.45
N THR A 68 9.81 -1.73 22.24
CA THR A 68 11.05 -2.37 22.70
C THR A 68 10.77 -3.71 23.40
N ASN A 69 9.76 -3.76 24.28
CA ASN A 69 9.40 -4.97 25.02
C ASN A 69 8.86 -6.10 24.11
N VAL A 70 8.13 -5.79 23.04
CA VAL A 70 7.63 -6.83 22.11
C VAL A 70 8.69 -7.30 21.12
N LEU A 71 9.68 -6.45 20.78
CA LEU A 71 10.76 -6.80 19.86
C LEU A 71 11.84 -7.67 20.52
N PHE A 72 12.15 -7.43 21.79
CA PHE A 72 13.22 -8.13 22.53
C PHE A 72 13.09 -9.67 22.53
N PRO A 73 11.90 -10.26 22.78
CA PRO A 73 11.72 -11.70 22.74
C PRO A 73 12.05 -12.30 21.37
N LEU A 74 11.64 -11.65 20.26
CA LEU A 74 11.99 -12.12 18.93
C LEU A 74 13.49 -11.95 18.64
N LEU A 75 14.10 -10.83 19.02
CA LEU A 75 15.55 -10.64 18.87
C LEU A 75 16.36 -11.74 19.58
N ASN A 76 15.96 -12.07 20.82
CA ASN A 76 16.56 -13.17 21.58
C ASN A 76 16.33 -14.54 20.92
N HIS A 77 15.14 -14.76 20.35
CA HIS A 77 14.81 -15.97 19.59
C HIS A 77 15.72 -16.12 18.37
N LEU A 78 15.83 -15.07 17.56
CA LEU A 78 16.69 -15.04 16.37
C LEU A 78 18.17 -15.25 16.72
N ALA A 79 18.66 -14.60 17.78
CA ALA A 79 20.05 -14.77 18.24
C ALA A 79 20.36 -16.20 18.74
N LYS A 80 19.36 -16.93 19.25
CA LYS A 80 19.50 -18.35 19.61
C LYS A 80 19.52 -19.23 18.37
N LEU A 81 18.65 -18.98 17.40
CA LEU A 81 18.61 -19.71 16.13
C LEU A 81 19.92 -19.56 15.33
N GLU A 82 20.58 -18.42 15.41
CA GLU A 82 21.89 -18.22 14.75
C GLU A 82 23.03 -19.02 15.41
N LYS A 83 22.98 -19.16 16.74
CA LYS A 83 24.05 -19.82 17.52
C LYS A 83 23.90 -21.33 17.62
N SER A 84 22.70 -21.84 17.44
CA SER A 84 22.38 -23.24 17.59
C SER A 84 22.26 -23.92 16.23
N SER A 85 22.79 -25.13 16.08
CA SER A 85 22.40 -26.02 14.96
C SER A 85 21.01 -26.62 15.19
N GLU A 86 20.18 -26.00 16.04
CA GLU A 86 18.85 -26.46 16.39
C GLU A 86 17.89 -26.34 15.20
N GLN A 87 16.85 -27.15 15.25
CA GLN A 87 15.79 -27.11 14.27
C GLN A 87 15.09 -25.75 14.34
N TRP A 88 14.92 -25.12 13.19
CA TRP A 88 14.26 -23.83 13.06
C TRP A 88 12.81 -23.92 13.58
N THR A 89 12.46 -23.11 14.59
CA THR A 89 11.12 -23.10 15.19
C THR A 89 10.41 -21.75 15.00
N PRO A 90 9.12 -21.75 14.61
CA PRO A 90 8.32 -20.52 14.55
C PRO A 90 8.19 -19.82 15.90
N PHE A 91 8.17 -18.49 15.89
CA PHE A 91 7.91 -17.66 17.06
C PHE A 91 6.39 -17.55 17.30
N PRO A 92 5.86 -17.84 18.50
CA PRO A 92 4.44 -17.70 18.78
C PRO A 92 4.05 -16.22 18.89
N LEU A 93 3.09 -15.77 18.07
CA LEU A 93 2.46 -14.45 18.28
C LEU A 93 1.41 -14.54 19.38
N ASN A 94 0.66 -15.63 19.39
CA ASN A 94 -0.32 -15.98 20.42
C ASN A 94 -0.55 -17.51 20.39
N SER A 95 -1.64 -18.00 20.99
CA SER A 95 -1.95 -19.43 21.04
C SER A 95 -2.33 -20.07 19.70
N SER A 96 -2.75 -19.28 18.70
CA SER A 96 -3.24 -19.78 17.40
C SER A 96 -2.37 -19.36 16.22
N SER A 97 -1.58 -18.29 16.36
CA SER A 97 -0.82 -17.67 15.28
C SER A 97 0.67 -17.63 15.55
N THR A 98 1.46 -17.85 14.50
CA THR A 98 2.92 -17.96 14.56
C THR A 98 3.57 -17.07 13.51
N LEU A 99 4.79 -16.63 13.80
CA LEU A 99 5.65 -15.87 12.92
C LEU A 99 6.97 -16.62 12.70
N GLU A 100 7.33 -16.81 11.44
CA GLU A 100 8.60 -17.38 11.02
C GLU A 100 9.36 -16.35 10.18
N VAL A 101 10.63 -16.08 10.52
CA VAL A 101 11.44 -15.00 9.89
C VAL A 101 12.69 -15.60 9.28
N GLU A 102 12.63 -16.03 8.04
CA GLU A 102 13.70 -16.75 7.38
C GLU A 102 14.54 -15.82 6.49
N CYS A 103 15.54 -15.19 7.11
CA CYS A 103 16.42 -14.20 6.50
C CYS A 103 17.87 -14.34 6.99
N GLY A 104 18.79 -13.59 6.38
CA GLY A 104 20.08 -13.30 7.01
C GLY A 104 19.82 -12.61 8.35
N VAL A 105 19.91 -13.37 9.44
CA VAL A 105 19.52 -12.99 10.81
C VAL A 105 20.12 -11.63 11.22
N ASN A 106 21.31 -11.33 10.72
CA ASN A 106 22.01 -10.07 10.98
C ASN A 106 21.26 -8.83 10.48
N ASP A 107 20.73 -8.82 9.25
CA ASP A 107 20.15 -7.57 8.70
C ASP A 107 18.77 -7.24 9.29
N ILE A 108 17.90 -8.23 9.44
CA ILE A 108 16.60 -8.06 10.12
C ILE A 108 16.81 -7.75 11.60
N GLY A 109 17.72 -8.49 12.26
CA GLY A 109 18.08 -8.25 13.65
C GLY A 109 18.56 -6.82 13.89
N HIS A 110 19.40 -6.28 13.00
CA HIS A 110 19.84 -4.88 13.06
C HIS A 110 18.69 -3.89 12.91
N CYS A 111 17.77 -4.10 11.96
CA CYS A 111 16.61 -3.22 11.78
C CYS A 111 15.67 -3.26 13.00
N LEU A 112 15.39 -4.45 13.54
CA LEU A 112 14.54 -4.59 14.73
C LEU A 112 15.19 -3.98 15.98
N ALA A 113 16.51 -4.17 16.14
CA ALA A 113 17.26 -3.52 17.22
C ALA A 113 17.26 -1.98 17.08
N TRP A 114 17.34 -1.47 15.85
CA TRP A 114 17.18 -0.05 15.56
C TRP A 114 15.79 0.47 15.95
N TYR A 115 14.71 -0.28 15.68
CA TYR A 115 13.36 0.12 16.08
C TYR A 115 13.16 0.10 17.60
N ALA A 116 13.88 -0.78 18.30
CA ALA A 116 13.87 -0.87 19.75
C ALA A 116 14.74 0.20 20.44
N HIS A 117 15.53 0.97 19.68
CA HIS A 117 16.46 1.96 20.20
C HIS A 117 15.75 3.17 20.81
N GLN A 118 16.39 3.77 21.81
CA GLN A 118 15.92 4.98 22.49
C GLN A 118 16.96 6.08 22.31
N GLY A 119 16.54 7.26 21.85
CA GLY A 119 17.41 8.41 21.61
C GLY A 119 17.33 8.92 20.17
N HIS A 120 18.32 9.72 19.77
CA HIS A 120 18.44 10.33 18.44
C HIS A 120 17.26 11.22 18.00
N THR A 121 16.33 11.54 18.90
CA THR A 121 15.12 12.31 18.58
C THR A 121 15.42 13.61 17.85
N ASP A 122 16.36 14.41 18.33
CA ASP A 122 16.68 15.71 17.71
C ASP A 122 17.26 15.57 16.29
N ALA A 123 18.15 14.59 16.08
CA ALA A 123 18.77 14.33 14.78
C ALA A 123 17.74 13.80 13.77
N LEU A 124 16.90 12.84 14.18
CA LEU A 124 15.84 12.28 13.34
C LEU A 124 14.74 13.31 13.05
N ARG A 125 14.44 14.19 14.02
CA ARG A 125 13.54 15.32 13.82
C ARG A 125 14.10 16.29 12.78
N ALA A 126 15.38 16.65 12.88
CA ALA A 126 16.04 17.51 11.90
C ALA A 126 16.05 16.88 10.50
N GLU A 127 16.27 15.57 10.40
CA GLU A 127 16.18 14.84 9.14
C GLU A 127 14.76 14.82 8.57
N TYR A 128 13.74 14.61 9.40
CA TYR A 128 12.34 14.70 8.98
C TYR A 128 12.02 16.10 8.43
N ASP A 129 12.42 17.15 9.14
CA ASP A 129 12.20 18.53 8.71
C ASP A 129 12.96 18.83 7.40
N ARG A 130 14.19 18.33 7.25
CA ARG A 130 14.95 18.40 5.99
C ARG A 130 14.22 17.71 4.84
N ALA A 131 13.69 16.51 5.07
CA ALA A 131 13.03 15.72 4.03
C ALA A 131 11.65 16.28 3.64
N ARG A 132 10.87 16.74 4.63
CA ARG A 132 9.44 17.05 4.46
C ARG A 132 9.13 18.55 4.39
N ILE A 133 9.98 19.40 4.96
CA ILE A 133 9.70 20.83 5.17
C ILE A 133 10.69 21.73 4.41
N SER A 134 11.84 21.21 3.96
CA SER A 134 12.88 21.99 3.27
C SER A 134 12.34 22.96 2.21
N HIS A 135 12.90 24.18 2.18
CA HIS A 135 12.52 25.23 1.24
C HIS A 135 12.71 24.82 -0.22
N SER A 136 13.71 23.98 -0.51
CA SER A 136 13.98 23.48 -1.87
C SER A 136 12.85 22.64 -2.45
N ARG A 137 11.92 22.14 -1.62
CA ARG A 137 10.76 21.33 -2.03
C ARG A 137 9.47 22.13 -2.11
N ARG A 138 9.53 23.46 -2.02
CA ARG A 138 8.34 24.33 -1.99
C ARG A 138 7.41 24.12 -3.17
N ASP A 139 7.94 24.08 -4.39
CA ASP A 139 7.12 23.89 -5.59
C ASP A 139 6.31 22.58 -5.56
N HIS A 140 6.94 21.46 -5.18
CA HIS A 140 6.24 20.18 -5.01
C HIS A 140 5.08 20.28 -4.02
N ARG A 141 5.28 20.96 -2.88
CA ARG A 141 4.23 21.12 -1.87
C ARG A 141 3.10 22.03 -2.35
N ASP A 142 3.46 23.16 -2.96
CA ASP A 142 2.50 24.16 -3.41
C ASP A 142 1.61 23.58 -4.52
N ARG A 143 2.16 22.72 -5.40
CA ARG A 143 1.39 21.94 -6.37
C ARG A 143 0.41 20.97 -5.73
N THR A 144 0.82 20.22 -4.70
CA THR A 144 -0.11 19.36 -3.95
C THR A 144 -1.24 20.17 -3.33
N TYR A 145 -0.94 21.35 -2.76
CA TYR A 145 -1.95 22.16 -2.07
C TYR A 145 -2.87 22.94 -2.99
N ALA A 146 -2.43 23.25 -4.22
CA ALA A 146 -3.16 24.07 -5.16
C ALA A 146 -4.59 23.55 -5.40
N GLY A 147 -4.76 22.25 -5.58
CA GLY A 147 -6.07 21.63 -5.83
C GLY A 147 -6.91 21.30 -4.58
N LEU A 148 -6.41 21.57 -3.37
CA LEU A 148 -7.10 21.25 -2.13
C LEU A 148 -8.04 22.38 -1.67
N ASP A 149 -9.16 22.00 -1.05
CA ASP A 149 -10.01 22.93 -0.30
C ASP A 149 -9.23 23.61 0.84
N PRO A 150 -9.59 24.85 1.22
CA PRO A 150 -8.88 25.59 2.27
C PRO A 150 -8.72 24.82 3.59
N SER A 151 -9.74 24.08 4.03
CA SER A 151 -9.69 23.27 5.25
C SER A 151 -8.72 22.10 5.13
N HIS A 152 -8.76 21.35 4.02
CA HIS A 152 -7.82 20.26 3.77
C HIS A 152 -6.39 20.75 3.58
N ARG A 153 -6.16 21.94 3.02
CA ARG A 153 -4.82 22.56 3.01
C ARG A 153 -4.26 22.72 4.44
N VAL A 154 -5.10 23.11 5.41
CA VAL A 154 -4.70 23.20 6.82
C VAL A 154 -4.41 21.81 7.39
N ALA A 155 -5.23 20.81 7.09
CA ALA A 155 -5.03 19.44 7.55
C ALA A 155 -3.71 18.85 7.01
N PHE A 156 -3.46 18.95 5.70
CA PHE A 156 -2.23 18.52 5.03
C PHE A 156 -1.01 19.27 5.56
N TYR A 157 -1.12 20.59 5.71
CA TYR A 157 -0.04 21.39 6.29
C TYR A 157 0.29 20.96 7.71
N ARG A 158 -0.72 20.72 8.54
CA ARG A 158 -0.54 20.25 9.91
C ARG A 158 0.12 18.89 9.93
N TYR A 159 -0.39 17.90 9.19
CA TYR A 159 0.22 16.57 9.11
C TYR A 159 1.67 16.65 8.66
N ARG A 160 1.97 17.41 7.60
CA ARG A 160 3.34 17.55 7.11
C ARG A 160 4.27 18.17 8.16
N ARG A 161 3.79 19.15 8.94
CA ARG A 161 4.57 19.80 9.99
C ARG A 161 4.73 18.94 11.24
N SER A 162 3.68 18.28 11.70
CA SER A 162 3.73 17.45 12.92
C SER A 162 4.38 16.09 12.65
N GLY A 163 4.09 15.50 11.48
CA GLY A 163 4.34 14.10 11.15
C GLY A 163 3.39 13.16 11.88
N LEU A 164 2.21 13.61 12.35
CA LEU A 164 1.30 12.83 13.19
C LEU A 164 -0.03 12.58 12.49
N VAL A 165 -0.42 11.31 12.36
CA VAL A 165 -1.78 10.92 12.00
C VAL A 165 -2.63 10.91 13.27
N LEU A 166 -3.36 12.00 13.50
CA LEU A 166 -4.21 12.23 14.67
C LEU A 166 -5.36 13.16 14.30
N PRO A 167 -6.49 13.09 15.03
CA PRO A 167 -7.53 14.10 14.94
C PRO A 167 -7.01 15.51 15.25
N PHE A 168 -7.59 16.52 14.62
CA PHE A 168 -7.17 17.92 14.73
C PHE A 168 -7.25 18.43 16.19
N GLY A 169 -8.20 17.95 16.98
CA GLY A 169 -8.31 18.34 18.39
C GLY A 169 -7.30 17.66 19.32
N ALA A 170 -6.57 16.63 18.86
CA ALA A 170 -5.81 15.76 19.74
C ALA A 170 -4.58 16.45 20.36
N ALA A 171 -4.29 16.09 21.61
CA ALA A 171 -3.09 16.54 22.31
C ALA A 171 -1.85 15.88 21.72
N THR A 172 -0.85 16.69 21.35
CA THR A 172 0.38 16.19 20.69
C THR A 172 1.62 16.26 21.58
N LYS A 173 1.54 16.90 22.75
CA LYS A 173 2.71 17.20 23.59
C LYS A 173 3.47 15.97 24.08
N HIS A 174 2.80 14.83 24.19
CA HIS A 174 3.38 13.58 24.65
C HIS A 174 3.98 12.74 23.50
N PHE A 175 3.85 13.18 22.24
CA PHE A 175 4.55 12.56 21.10
C PHE A 175 5.96 13.13 21.02
N ASP A 176 6.87 12.54 21.79
CA ASP A 176 8.20 13.10 22.07
C ASP A 176 9.37 12.20 21.64
N GLN A 177 9.09 10.98 21.15
CA GLN A 177 10.11 10.09 20.59
C GLN A 177 10.01 10.03 19.08
N SER A 178 11.15 9.98 18.39
CA SER A 178 11.16 9.70 16.96
C SER A 178 10.78 8.24 16.68
N ASN A 179 9.93 8.05 15.69
CA ASN A 179 9.59 6.72 15.20
C ASN A 179 10.71 6.18 14.32
N HIS A 180 11.62 5.42 14.90
CA HIS A 180 12.78 4.83 14.23
C HIS A 180 12.41 3.95 13.02
N SER A 181 11.17 3.44 12.94
CA SER A 181 10.71 2.62 11.80
C SER A 181 10.67 3.36 10.47
N LEU A 182 10.61 4.70 10.51
CA LEU A 182 10.56 5.56 9.33
C LEU A 182 11.93 6.12 8.92
N PHE A 183 12.97 5.74 9.64
CA PHE A 183 14.36 6.14 9.38
C PHE A 183 15.23 4.92 9.19
N SER A 184 16.21 5.02 8.29
CA SER A 184 17.25 4.02 8.17
C SER A 184 18.14 4.03 9.43
N PRO A 185 18.87 2.95 9.72
CA PRO A 185 19.92 2.96 10.75
C PRO A 185 21.02 4.00 10.55
N LYS A 186 21.06 4.67 9.38
CA LYS A 186 21.95 5.80 9.07
C LYS A 186 21.26 7.16 9.25
N GLU A 187 20.16 7.20 9.99
CA GLU A 187 19.39 8.41 10.31
C GLU A 187 18.88 9.14 9.06
N LYS A 188 18.47 8.38 8.04
CA LYS A 188 17.86 8.94 6.82
C LYS A 188 16.39 8.61 6.72
N TRP A 189 15.59 9.61 6.39
CA TRP A 189 14.15 9.43 6.13
C TRP A 189 13.95 8.42 5.00
N LEU A 190 13.14 7.38 5.26
CA LEU A 190 12.97 6.27 4.33
C LEU A 190 11.87 6.49 3.29
N GLN A 191 10.96 7.43 3.52
CA GLN A 191 9.84 7.65 2.61
C GLN A 191 10.17 8.72 1.56
N SER A 192 9.37 8.77 0.50
CA SER A 192 9.40 9.90 -0.41
C SER A 192 8.91 11.17 0.30
N ASP A 193 9.33 12.33 -0.19
CA ASP A 193 8.91 13.60 0.38
C ASP A 193 7.42 13.90 0.10
N ASN A 194 6.88 13.34 -0.99
CA ASN A 194 5.48 13.43 -1.37
C ASN A 194 4.60 12.27 -0.84
N SER A 195 5.16 11.30 -0.10
CA SER A 195 4.38 10.21 0.45
C SER A 195 3.31 10.73 1.42
N ASP A 196 2.07 10.30 1.25
CA ASP A 196 0.96 10.62 2.14
C ASP A 196 0.29 9.34 2.67
N PRO A 197 -0.06 9.26 3.96
CA PRO A 197 -0.69 8.09 4.53
C PRO A 197 -2.13 7.87 4.03
N LEU A 198 -2.74 8.87 3.36
CA LEU A 198 -4.00 8.71 2.63
C LEU A 198 -3.82 7.86 1.36
N ASP A 199 -2.63 7.82 0.78
CA ASP A 199 -2.35 7.06 -0.44
C ASP A 199 -2.56 5.56 -0.18
N GLY A 200 -3.37 4.91 -1.03
CA GLY A 200 -3.69 3.48 -0.94
C GLY A 200 -4.98 3.16 -0.18
N TRP A 201 -5.69 4.16 0.33
CA TRP A 201 -7.01 3.99 0.96
C TRP A 201 -8.15 4.55 0.11
N ASN A 202 -9.35 4.00 0.31
CA ASN A 202 -10.56 4.55 -0.31
C ASN A 202 -11.05 5.73 0.52
N MET A 203 -11.05 6.94 -0.05
CA MET A 203 -11.40 8.16 0.68
C MET A 203 -12.84 8.17 1.19
N ASN A 204 -13.78 7.52 0.50
CA ASN A 204 -15.15 7.44 0.98
C ASN A 204 -15.25 6.56 2.23
N GLU A 205 -14.52 5.44 2.28
CA GLU A 205 -14.44 4.61 3.49
C GLU A 205 -13.76 5.37 4.64
N VAL A 206 -12.70 6.14 4.34
CA VAL A 206 -11.97 6.93 5.33
C VAL A 206 -12.87 8.00 5.95
N ILE A 207 -13.56 8.80 5.12
CA ILE A 207 -14.46 9.86 5.58
C ILE A 207 -15.65 9.25 6.33
N GLN A 208 -16.22 8.15 5.84
CA GLN A 208 -17.34 7.47 6.50
C GLN A 208 -16.95 6.96 7.89
N ALA A 209 -15.79 6.30 8.01
CA ALA A 209 -15.28 5.84 9.30
C ALA A 209 -15.04 7.02 10.25
N GLY A 210 -14.40 8.09 9.77
CA GLY A 210 -14.22 9.32 10.54
C GLY A 210 -15.54 9.88 11.09
N GLY A 211 -16.55 10.01 10.24
CA GLY A 211 -17.88 10.49 10.61
C GLY A 211 -18.56 9.62 11.68
N ALA A 212 -18.38 8.29 11.64
CA ALA A 212 -18.89 7.38 12.65
C ALA A 212 -18.29 7.62 14.05
N HIS A 213 -17.09 8.18 14.12
CA HIS A 213 -16.40 8.56 15.36
C HIS A 213 -16.47 10.08 15.65
N GLY A 214 -17.28 10.83 14.90
CA GLY A 214 -17.50 12.27 15.08
C GLY A 214 -16.45 13.19 14.46
N ALA A 215 -15.47 12.64 13.71
CA ALA A 215 -14.56 13.46 12.90
C ALA A 215 -15.32 14.09 11.73
N GLN A 216 -14.96 15.32 11.40
CA GLN A 216 -15.51 16.02 10.25
C GLN A 216 -14.63 15.73 9.02
N PRO A 217 -15.18 15.70 7.78
CA PRO A 217 -14.40 15.46 6.57
C PRO A 217 -13.18 16.38 6.44
N GLU A 218 -13.29 17.64 6.87
CA GLU A 218 -12.23 18.64 6.90
C GLU A 218 -11.01 18.21 7.71
N ASP A 219 -11.21 17.38 8.74
CA ASP A 219 -10.16 16.71 9.50
C ASP A 219 -9.82 15.36 8.87
N ILE A 220 -9.37 15.38 7.62
CA ILE A 220 -9.15 14.17 6.82
C ILE A 220 -8.14 13.19 7.47
N TYR A 221 -7.15 13.69 8.21
CA TYR A 221 -6.22 12.83 8.96
C TYR A 221 -6.80 12.32 10.28
N GLY A 222 -7.78 13.03 10.87
CA GLY A 222 -8.63 12.48 11.93
C GLY A 222 -9.53 11.36 11.42
N CYS A 223 -10.16 11.56 10.25
CA CYS A 223 -10.90 10.51 9.56
C CYS A 223 -10.01 9.29 9.27
N LEU A 224 -8.80 9.51 8.76
CA LEU A 224 -7.81 8.47 8.52
C LEU A 224 -7.40 7.75 9.82
N TYR A 225 -7.18 8.49 10.90
CA TYR A 225 -6.84 7.91 12.20
C TYR A 225 -7.91 6.92 12.66
N PHE A 226 -9.18 7.30 12.62
CA PHE A 226 -10.27 6.41 13.03
C PHE A 226 -10.43 5.21 12.10
N PHE A 227 -10.36 5.44 10.78
CA PHE A 227 -10.38 4.35 9.80
C PHE A 227 -9.27 3.33 10.05
N LEU A 228 -8.02 3.78 10.24
CA LEU A 228 -6.88 2.91 10.50
C LEU A 228 -7.01 2.20 11.85
N SER A 229 -7.49 2.90 12.88
CA SER A 229 -7.71 2.31 14.21
C SER A 229 -8.72 1.16 14.13
N ASP A 230 -9.83 1.33 13.43
CA ASP A 230 -10.83 0.26 13.22
C ASP A 230 -10.26 -0.93 12.43
N GLN A 231 -9.50 -0.65 11.37
CA GLN A 231 -8.85 -1.71 10.58
C GLN A 231 -7.82 -2.50 11.39
N LEU A 232 -6.99 -1.82 12.18
CA LEU A 232 -5.94 -2.44 12.98
C LEU A 232 -6.52 -3.22 14.16
N ARG A 233 -7.57 -2.71 14.82
CA ARG A 233 -8.31 -3.45 15.87
C ARG A 233 -8.91 -4.73 15.32
N THR A 234 -9.63 -4.63 14.19
CA THR A 234 -10.20 -5.81 13.51
C THR A 234 -9.12 -6.83 13.18
N PHE A 235 -7.95 -6.38 12.74
CA PHE A 235 -6.86 -7.28 12.39
C PHE A 235 -6.21 -7.92 13.62
N ALA A 236 -6.00 -7.16 14.69
CA ALA A 236 -5.49 -7.67 15.96
C ALA A 236 -6.42 -8.78 16.50
N GLU A 237 -7.73 -8.51 16.54
CA GLU A 237 -8.74 -9.51 16.92
C GLU A 237 -8.66 -10.77 16.06
N ARG A 238 -8.55 -10.62 14.73
CA ARG A 238 -8.52 -11.75 13.81
C ARG A 238 -7.26 -12.58 13.91
N ILE A 239 -6.08 -11.97 14.15
CA ILE A 239 -4.84 -12.70 14.38
C ILE A 239 -4.93 -13.60 15.63
N ARG A 240 -5.75 -13.23 16.63
CA ARG A 240 -5.99 -14.04 17.84
C ARG A 240 -7.05 -15.12 17.67
N LYS A 241 -8.01 -14.92 16.76
CA LYS A 241 -9.14 -15.85 16.54
C LYS A 241 -8.88 -16.88 15.45
N ILE A 242 -8.20 -16.48 14.38
CA ILE A 242 -7.92 -17.32 13.22
C ILE A 242 -6.52 -17.93 13.40
N PRO A 243 -6.33 -19.23 13.16
CA PRO A 243 -4.99 -19.80 13.10
C PRO A 243 -4.23 -19.26 11.87
N ILE A 244 -3.19 -18.46 12.08
CA ILE A 244 -2.38 -17.87 11.00
C ILE A 244 -0.90 -18.20 11.16
N SER A 245 -0.30 -18.79 10.11
CA SER A 245 1.16 -18.93 9.99
C SER A 245 1.71 -17.84 9.08
N PHE A 246 2.41 -16.87 9.65
CA PHE A 246 3.17 -15.88 8.89
C PHE A 246 4.58 -16.38 8.64
N LYS A 247 5.03 -16.29 7.38
CA LYS A 247 6.41 -16.55 6.96
C LYS A 247 6.94 -15.32 6.26
N ILE A 248 8.09 -14.81 6.70
CA ILE A 248 8.68 -13.58 6.19
C ILE A 248 10.07 -13.88 5.66
N HIS A 249 10.30 -13.49 4.41
CA HIS A 249 11.60 -13.61 3.74
C HIS A 249 12.04 -12.25 3.19
N THR A 250 13.36 -12.09 3.02
CA THR A 250 13.96 -10.94 2.35
C THR A 250 14.85 -11.35 1.18
N ARG A 251 14.24 -12.05 0.22
CA ARG A 251 14.94 -12.58 -0.95
C ARG A 251 14.45 -11.93 -2.23
N ASP A 252 15.25 -12.08 -3.28
CA ASP A 252 14.73 -11.89 -4.64
C ASP A 252 13.51 -12.82 -4.85
N ALA A 253 12.46 -12.29 -5.49
CA ALA A 253 11.20 -13.00 -5.60
C ALA A 253 11.31 -14.26 -6.48
N CYS A 254 12.11 -14.22 -7.55
CA CYS A 254 12.31 -15.36 -8.44
C CYS A 254 13.17 -16.44 -7.76
N GLU A 255 14.22 -16.01 -7.06
CA GLU A 255 15.07 -16.92 -6.29
C GLU A 255 14.28 -17.61 -5.17
N LEU A 256 13.43 -16.87 -4.44
CA LEU A 256 12.58 -17.46 -3.40
C LEU A 256 11.67 -18.55 -3.97
N SER A 257 10.97 -18.28 -5.08
CA SER A 257 10.13 -19.28 -5.73
C SER A 257 10.92 -20.52 -6.15
N LYS A 258 12.11 -20.31 -6.74
CA LYS A 258 12.99 -21.42 -7.14
C LYS A 258 13.37 -22.27 -5.93
N GLN A 259 13.79 -21.66 -4.82
CA GLN A 259 14.16 -22.36 -3.59
C GLN A 259 13.00 -23.15 -2.97
N ILE A 260 11.77 -22.61 -3.04
CA ILE A 260 10.56 -23.36 -2.63
C ILE A 260 10.39 -24.62 -3.49
N ARG A 261 10.48 -24.48 -4.82
CA ARG A 261 10.32 -25.61 -5.75
C ARG A 261 11.43 -26.65 -5.62
N ASP A 262 12.66 -26.21 -5.32
CA ASP A 262 13.82 -27.08 -5.11
C ASP A 262 13.82 -27.75 -3.72
N GLY A 263 12.84 -27.41 -2.86
CA GLY A 263 12.66 -28.05 -1.55
C GLY A 263 13.61 -27.56 -0.47
N VAL A 264 14.24 -26.39 -0.66
CA VAL A 264 15.15 -25.77 0.33
C VAL A 264 14.47 -25.56 1.68
N PHE A 265 13.16 -25.29 1.66
CA PHE A 265 12.36 -25.00 2.85
C PHE A 265 11.45 -26.17 3.28
N SER A 266 11.74 -27.40 2.82
CA SER A 266 10.98 -28.59 3.22
C SER A 266 11.09 -28.80 4.74
N GLY A 267 9.98 -29.13 5.38
CA GLY A 267 9.83 -29.20 6.83
C GLY A 267 9.58 -27.84 7.51
N ARG A 268 9.57 -26.74 6.76
CA ARG A 268 9.26 -25.37 7.24
C ARG A 268 7.92 -24.85 6.72
N GLY A 269 7.06 -25.75 6.24
CA GLY A 269 5.74 -25.39 5.71
C GLY A 269 5.77 -24.68 4.36
N LEU A 270 6.88 -24.75 3.64
CA LEU A 270 7.05 -24.31 2.25
C LEU A 270 7.57 -25.49 1.40
N GLU A 271 6.77 -26.56 1.36
CA GLU A 271 7.09 -27.74 0.55
C GLU A 271 7.06 -27.44 -0.95
N PRO A 272 7.80 -28.17 -1.80
CA PRO A 272 7.70 -28.06 -3.27
C PRO A 272 6.27 -28.23 -3.81
N THR A 273 5.43 -28.95 -3.06
CA THR A 273 4.03 -29.21 -3.39
C THR A 273 3.09 -28.08 -2.98
N ILE A 274 3.56 -27.04 -2.29
CA ILE A 274 2.71 -25.92 -1.85
C ILE A 274 2.08 -25.22 -3.04
N ARG A 275 0.80 -24.85 -2.89
CA ARG A 275 0.07 -24.07 -3.88
C ARG A 275 -0.61 -22.89 -3.20
N PHE A 276 -0.39 -21.70 -3.75
CA PHE A 276 -0.99 -20.47 -3.26
C PHE A 276 -2.31 -20.19 -3.98
N HIS A 277 -3.34 -19.83 -3.21
CA HIS A 277 -4.62 -19.36 -3.74
C HIS A 277 -4.54 -17.90 -4.21
N ARG A 278 -3.57 -17.13 -3.72
CA ARG A 278 -3.37 -15.74 -4.12
C ARG A 278 -1.90 -15.39 -4.02
N ILE A 279 -1.33 -14.89 -5.11
CA ILE A 279 0.06 -14.44 -5.17
C ILE A 279 0.02 -12.97 -5.60
N GLU A 280 0.32 -12.06 -4.69
CA GLU A 280 0.43 -10.64 -5.01
C GLU A 280 1.87 -10.26 -5.28
N VAL A 281 2.12 -9.73 -6.47
CA VAL A 281 3.46 -9.35 -6.94
C VAL A 281 3.60 -7.84 -7.11
N SER A 282 2.63 -7.05 -6.65
CA SER A 282 2.67 -5.58 -6.70
C SER A 282 3.01 -5.07 -8.12
N ASN A 283 3.87 -4.04 -8.22
CA ASN A 283 4.44 -3.53 -9.45
C ASN A 283 5.73 -4.25 -9.89
N THR A 284 6.07 -5.39 -9.28
CA THR A 284 7.26 -6.16 -9.66
C THR A 284 7.19 -6.61 -11.12
N ILE A 285 6.00 -6.78 -11.71
CA ILE A 285 5.84 -7.11 -13.13
C ILE A 285 6.36 -6.04 -14.11
N GLU A 286 6.54 -4.78 -13.66
CA GLU A 286 7.17 -3.69 -14.43
C GLU A 286 8.65 -3.49 -14.05
N ALA A 287 9.13 -4.10 -12.97
CA ALA A 287 10.46 -3.81 -12.45
C ALA A 287 11.54 -4.39 -13.37
N SER A 288 12.55 -3.58 -13.71
CA SER A 288 13.68 -4.03 -14.54
C SER A 288 14.47 -5.19 -13.92
N SER A 289 14.35 -5.40 -12.60
CA SER A 289 14.99 -6.51 -11.89
C SER A 289 14.22 -7.82 -11.95
N VAL A 290 12.90 -7.79 -12.20
CA VAL A 290 12.05 -8.99 -12.31
C VAL A 290 11.04 -8.73 -13.42
N ALA A 291 11.28 -9.24 -14.62
CA ALA A 291 10.37 -8.97 -15.74
C ALA A 291 9.04 -9.73 -15.56
N LEU A 292 7.97 -9.26 -16.21
CA LEU A 292 6.69 -9.99 -16.34
C LEU A 292 6.87 -11.48 -16.62
N ARG A 293 7.79 -11.82 -17.53
CA ARG A 293 8.20 -13.20 -17.84
C ARG A 293 8.66 -13.96 -16.60
N ASP A 294 9.60 -13.38 -15.86
CA ASP A 294 10.24 -14.03 -14.72
C ASP A 294 9.21 -14.30 -13.61
N VAL A 295 8.32 -13.33 -13.34
CA VAL A 295 7.24 -13.52 -12.38
C VAL A 295 6.38 -14.72 -12.75
N LEU A 296 5.86 -14.76 -13.98
CA LEU A 296 4.92 -15.80 -14.39
C LEU A 296 5.59 -17.18 -14.50
N GLU A 297 6.84 -17.26 -14.98
CA GLU A 297 7.58 -18.51 -15.08
C GLU A 297 8.00 -19.08 -13.70
N HIS A 298 8.30 -18.20 -12.73
CA HIS A 298 8.70 -18.64 -11.39
C HIS A 298 7.50 -18.91 -10.49
N TRP A 299 6.51 -18.02 -10.43
CA TRP A 299 5.39 -18.13 -9.51
C TRP A 299 4.18 -18.89 -10.09
N GLY A 300 4.04 -18.97 -11.40
CA GLY A 300 3.00 -19.76 -12.08
C GLY A 300 2.92 -21.22 -11.63
N PRO A 301 4.05 -21.94 -11.46
CA PRO A 301 4.03 -23.32 -10.94
C PRO A 301 3.60 -23.46 -9.48
N LEU A 302 3.69 -22.39 -8.68
CA LEU A 302 3.25 -22.36 -7.28
C LEU A 302 1.80 -21.89 -7.12
N LEU A 303 1.12 -21.50 -8.20
CA LEU A 303 -0.30 -21.12 -8.17
C LEU A 303 -1.20 -22.36 -8.10
N ALA A 304 -2.21 -22.33 -7.24
CA ALA A 304 -3.24 -23.36 -7.17
C ALA A 304 -4.04 -23.46 -8.48
N ALA A 305 -4.50 -24.67 -8.82
CA ALA A 305 -5.30 -24.93 -10.02
C ALA A 305 -6.81 -24.68 -9.80
N GLU A 306 -7.14 -23.72 -8.95
CA GLU A 306 -8.51 -23.39 -8.59
C GLU A 306 -9.03 -22.19 -9.40
N LYS A 307 -10.33 -22.18 -9.63
CA LYS A 307 -11.02 -21.16 -10.43
C LYS A 307 -10.79 -19.74 -9.92
N ASP A 308 -10.63 -19.58 -8.61
CA ASP A 308 -10.47 -18.29 -7.95
C ASP A 308 -9.01 -17.96 -7.63
N ALA A 309 -8.08 -18.92 -7.84
CA ALA A 309 -6.66 -18.68 -7.60
C ALA A 309 -6.05 -17.74 -8.65
N ALA A 310 -5.31 -16.74 -8.20
CA ALA A 310 -4.72 -15.73 -9.09
C ALA A 310 -3.30 -15.27 -8.68
N ILE A 311 -2.48 -14.97 -9.68
CA ILE A 311 -1.34 -14.06 -9.57
C ILE A 311 -1.83 -12.66 -9.92
N ILE A 312 -1.62 -11.69 -9.03
CA ILE A 312 -2.13 -10.33 -9.14
C ILE A 312 -0.96 -9.36 -9.16
N GLY A 313 -0.89 -8.54 -10.19
CA GLY A 313 0.09 -7.46 -10.32
C GLY A 313 -0.57 -6.15 -10.78
N HIS A 314 0.20 -5.08 -10.79
CA HIS A 314 -0.24 -3.80 -11.35
C HIS A 314 0.87 -3.06 -12.07
N CYS A 315 0.49 -2.29 -13.08
CA CYS A 315 1.35 -1.48 -13.91
C CYS A 315 1.06 0.01 -13.67
N THR A 316 2.09 0.78 -13.29
CA THR A 316 2.06 2.20 -12.93
C THR A 316 2.82 3.10 -13.90
N THR A 317 3.70 2.53 -14.72
CA THR A 317 4.61 3.30 -15.59
C THR A 317 4.54 2.90 -17.07
N TRP A 318 3.82 1.83 -17.40
CA TRP A 318 3.60 1.33 -18.77
C TRP A 318 3.17 2.40 -19.78
N HIS A 319 2.38 3.39 -19.36
CA HIS A 319 1.88 4.47 -20.22
C HIS A 319 3.02 5.35 -20.78
N ARG A 320 4.20 5.33 -20.17
CA ARG A 320 5.38 6.06 -20.63
C ARG A 320 6.09 5.37 -21.78
N GLU A 321 5.92 4.06 -21.91
CA GLU A 321 6.57 3.23 -22.93
C GLU A 321 5.66 2.94 -24.12
N GLN A 322 4.34 2.99 -23.89
CA GLN A 322 3.35 2.70 -24.89
C GLN A 322 2.72 3.99 -25.44
N LYS A 323 2.85 4.18 -26.75
CA LYS A 323 2.12 5.22 -27.47
C LYS A 323 0.61 5.08 -27.18
N ASP A 324 -0.07 6.21 -26.99
CA ASP A 324 -1.48 6.25 -26.65
C ASP A 324 -1.79 5.59 -25.28
N GLY A 325 -0.80 5.38 -24.41
CA GLY A 325 -1.02 4.83 -23.07
C GLY A 325 -1.72 5.80 -22.11
N CYS A 326 -1.63 7.10 -22.40
CA CYS A 326 -2.37 8.18 -21.77
C CYS A 326 -3.05 9.05 -22.83
N ALA A 327 -4.07 9.79 -22.43
CA ALA A 327 -4.88 10.61 -23.32
C ALA A 327 -4.05 11.66 -24.08
N THR A 328 -3.03 12.23 -23.44
CA THR A 328 -2.14 13.24 -24.05
C THR A 328 -1.23 12.65 -25.13
N GLY A 329 -1.03 11.33 -25.10
CA GLY A 329 -0.29 10.61 -26.14
C GLY A 329 -1.16 10.10 -27.29
N ALA A 330 -2.49 10.20 -27.18
CA ALA A 330 -3.45 9.75 -28.19
C ALA A 330 -3.43 10.63 -29.46
N ASP A 331 -4.08 10.17 -30.53
CA ASP A 331 -4.25 10.98 -31.74
C ASP A 331 -5.09 12.24 -31.49
N GLU A 332 -4.86 13.27 -32.31
CA GLU A 332 -5.48 14.59 -32.14
C GLU A 332 -7.01 14.53 -32.12
N ALA A 333 -7.62 13.70 -32.96
CA ALA A 333 -9.08 13.58 -33.00
C ALA A 333 -9.62 12.93 -31.72
N THR A 334 -8.93 11.91 -31.20
CA THR A 334 -9.26 11.29 -29.91
C THR A 334 -9.11 12.30 -28.77
N PHE A 335 -8.01 13.05 -28.72
CA PHE A 335 -7.76 14.01 -27.65
C PHE A 335 -8.79 15.16 -27.67
N GLU A 336 -9.12 15.70 -28.84
CA GLU A 336 -10.17 16.72 -28.98
C GLU A 336 -11.56 16.20 -28.60
N ARG A 337 -11.87 14.94 -28.92
CA ARG A 337 -13.11 14.29 -28.45
C ARG A 337 -13.15 14.21 -26.92
N LEU A 338 -12.05 13.79 -26.28
CA LEU A 338 -11.97 13.68 -24.82
C LEU A 338 -12.09 15.04 -24.14
N LYS A 339 -11.45 16.08 -24.69
CA LYS A 339 -11.63 17.46 -24.21
C LYS A 339 -13.09 17.87 -24.25
N LYS A 340 -13.75 17.65 -25.40
CA LYS A 340 -15.17 17.98 -25.56
C LYS A 340 -16.03 17.24 -24.56
N GLU A 341 -15.79 15.94 -24.36
CA GLU A 341 -16.53 15.14 -23.39
C GLU A 341 -16.30 15.62 -21.95
N MET A 342 -15.07 15.97 -21.58
CA MET A 342 -14.78 16.58 -20.28
C MET A 342 -15.55 17.88 -20.10
N MET A 343 -15.56 18.75 -21.12
CA MET A 343 -16.33 20.00 -21.09
C MET A 343 -17.83 19.75 -20.93
N GLU A 344 -18.41 18.82 -21.69
CA GLU A 344 -19.82 18.45 -21.58
C GLU A 344 -20.17 17.91 -20.18
N ARG A 345 -19.24 17.19 -19.52
CA ARG A 345 -19.42 16.73 -18.13
C ARG A 345 -19.36 17.90 -17.14
N LEU A 346 -18.43 18.84 -17.32
CA LEU A 346 -18.32 20.04 -16.47
C LEU A 346 -19.52 20.98 -16.62
N GLU A 347 -20.06 21.13 -17.83
CA GLU A 347 -21.29 21.90 -18.08
C GLU A 347 -22.52 21.33 -17.37
N ARG A 348 -22.57 20.00 -17.19
CA ARG A 348 -23.64 19.34 -16.42
C ARG A 348 -23.51 19.55 -14.91
N VAL A 349 -22.33 19.89 -14.43
CA VAL A 349 -22.05 20.15 -13.01
C VAL A 349 -21.25 21.45 -12.86
N PRO A 350 -21.86 22.63 -13.13
CA PRO A 350 -21.13 23.91 -13.16
C PRO A 350 -20.40 24.22 -11.86
N SER A 351 -20.92 23.73 -10.73
CA SER A 351 -20.30 23.88 -9.41
C SER A 351 -18.88 23.32 -9.33
N LEU A 352 -18.53 22.30 -10.14
CA LEU A 352 -17.15 21.78 -10.21
C LEU A 352 -16.18 22.85 -10.71
N LEU A 353 -16.53 23.49 -11.83
CA LEU A 353 -15.70 24.50 -12.45
C LEU A 353 -15.64 25.76 -11.57
N ASP A 354 -16.78 26.22 -11.05
CA ASP A 354 -16.87 27.39 -10.18
C ASP A 354 -16.01 27.23 -8.91
N ASN A 355 -16.07 26.05 -8.28
CA ASN A 355 -15.26 25.76 -7.10
C ASN A 355 -13.78 25.64 -7.44
N ALA A 356 -13.43 24.96 -8.52
CA ALA A 356 -12.03 24.87 -8.97
C ALA A 356 -11.45 26.25 -9.28
N GLU A 357 -12.20 27.13 -9.95
CA GLU A 357 -11.80 28.52 -10.23
C GLU A 357 -11.62 29.31 -8.93
N LYS A 358 -12.54 29.17 -7.97
CA LYS A 358 -12.41 29.81 -6.65
C LYS A 358 -11.17 29.34 -5.88
N ILE A 359 -10.82 28.06 -5.99
CA ILE A 359 -9.69 27.44 -5.28
C ILE A 359 -8.35 27.80 -5.93
N LEU A 360 -8.29 27.82 -7.26
CA LEU A 360 -7.09 28.02 -8.06
C LEU A 360 -6.87 29.49 -8.48
N GLY A 361 -7.91 30.32 -8.39
CA GLY A 361 -7.87 31.76 -8.61
C GLY A 361 -8.03 32.21 -10.08
N SER A 362 -8.18 31.28 -11.04
CA SER A 362 -8.49 31.61 -12.42
C SER A 362 -9.18 30.45 -13.16
N SER A 363 -9.94 30.79 -14.20
CA SER A 363 -10.64 29.83 -15.05
C SER A 363 -9.66 28.96 -15.85
N GLU A 364 -8.54 29.52 -16.32
CA GLU A 364 -7.50 28.79 -17.05
C GLU A 364 -6.82 27.74 -16.18
N ALA A 365 -6.53 28.08 -14.91
CA ALA A 365 -5.94 27.14 -13.96
C ALA A 365 -6.92 26.01 -13.61
N ALA A 366 -8.20 26.34 -13.42
CA ALA A 366 -9.26 25.36 -13.22
C ALA A 366 -9.37 24.39 -14.41
N MET A 367 -9.39 24.93 -15.63
CA MET A 367 -9.44 24.13 -16.85
C MET A 367 -8.24 23.18 -16.96
N LEU A 368 -7.02 23.69 -16.74
CA LEU A 368 -5.81 22.88 -16.75
C LEU A 368 -5.87 21.75 -15.70
N SER A 369 -6.40 22.05 -14.52
CA SER A 369 -6.58 21.06 -13.45
C SER A 369 -7.46 19.88 -13.87
N PHE A 370 -8.56 20.12 -14.60
CA PHE A 370 -9.39 19.05 -15.14
C PHE A 370 -8.72 18.31 -16.30
N MET A 371 -7.92 19.02 -17.11
CA MET A 371 -7.15 18.39 -18.19
C MET A 371 -6.06 17.45 -17.67
N LEU A 372 -5.52 17.67 -16.47
CA LEU A 372 -4.61 16.71 -15.82
C LEU A 372 -5.30 15.40 -15.45
N ASP A 373 -6.62 15.42 -15.28
CA ASP A 373 -7.43 14.24 -14.92
C ASP A 373 -8.16 13.64 -16.13
N ILE A 374 -7.80 14.04 -17.37
CA ILE A 374 -8.46 13.58 -18.60
C ILE A 374 -8.39 12.04 -18.79
N ASP A 375 -7.38 11.40 -18.19
CA ASP A 375 -7.24 9.93 -18.22
C ASP A 375 -8.38 9.21 -17.49
N LEU A 376 -9.15 9.90 -16.63
CA LEU A 376 -10.39 9.38 -16.03
C LEU A 376 -11.40 8.91 -17.07
N ILE A 377 -11.49 9.63 -18.20
CA ILE A 377 -12.48 9.37 -19.25
C ILE A 377 -11.84 8.73 -20.49
N TYR A 378 -10.54 8.41 -20.41
CA TYR A 378 -9.82 7.78 -21.49
C TYR A 378 -9.80 6.26 -21.31
N ASP A 379 -10.31 5.54 -22.31
CA ASP A 379 -10.12 4.10 -22.40
C ASP A 379 -8.76 3.78 -23.01
N ASN A 380 -7.81 3.41 -22.15
CA ASN A 380 -6.48 2.97 -22.53
C ASN A 380 -6.30 1.43 -22.52
N SER A 381 -7.39 0.66 -22.59
CA SER A 381 -7.34 -0.82 -22.55
C SER A 381 -6.64 -1.43 -23.77
N GLY A 382 -6.98 -0.98 -24.98
CA GLY A 382 -6.33 -1.43 -26.22
C GLY A 382 -4.82 -1.11 -26.28
N PRO A 383 -4.40 0.12 -25.96
CA PRO A 383 -2.99 0.44 -25.77
C PRO A 383 -2.31 -0.46 -24.72
N PHE A 384 -2.96 -0.74 -23.59
CA PHE A 384 -2.41 -1.61 -22.55
C PHE A 384 -2.23 -3.06 -23.04
N GLU A 385 -3.20 -3.61 -23.77
CA GLU A 385 -3.07 -4.92 -24.40
C GLU A 385 -1.90 -4.95 -25.41
N THR A 386 -1.75 -3.89 -26.20
CA THR A 386 -0.62 -3.72 -27.13
C THR A 386 0.71 -3.72 -26.38
N TYR A 387 0.77 -3.04 -25.23
CA TYR A 387 1.95 -3.04 -24.36
C TYR A 387 2.26 -4.46 -23.87
N LEU A 388 1.29 -5.18 -23.31
CA LEU A 388 1.48 -6.56 -22.83
C LEU A 388 1.94 -7.50 -23.96
N ASN A 389 1.39 -7.35 -25.16
CA ASN A 389 1.81 -8.11 -26.34
C ASN A 389 3.27 -7.82 -26.74
N LYS A 390 3.72 -6.56 -26.66
CA LYS A 390 5.14 -6.19 -26.88
C LYS A 390 6.06 -6.77 -25.81
N GLN A 391 5.58 -6.94 -24.58
CA GLN A 391 6.30 -7.65 -23.52
C GLN A 391 6.36 -9.17 -23.74
N GLY A 392 5.74 -9.68 -24.81
CA GLY A 392 5.74 -11.09 -25.18
C GLY A 392 4.76 -11.93 -24.37
N LEU A 393 3.72 -11.32 -23.78
CA LEU A 393 2.76 -12.01 -22.92
C LEU A 393 2.15 -13.26 -23.56
N PRO A 394 1.69 -13.27 -24.84
CA PRO A 394 1.10 -14.48 -25.43
C PRO A 394 1.99 -15.71 -25.35
N GLY A 395 3.29 -15.57 -25.67
CA GLY A 395 4.24 -16.68 -25.58
C GLY A 395 4.58 -17.07 -24.14
N ILE A 396 4.50 -16.14 -23.18
CA ILE A 396 4.67 -16.44 -21.75
C ILE A 396 3.48 -17.25 -21.24
N LEU A 397 2.26 -16.86 -21.59
CA LEU A 397 1.02 -17.56 -21.21
C LEU A 397 1.02 -18.99 -21.76
N GLU A 398 1.35 -19.17 -23.04
CA GLU A 398 1.48 -20.49 -23.67
C GLU A 398 2.50 -21.36 -22.93
N LYS A 399 3.70 -20.83 -22.66
CA LYS A 399 4.77 -21.57 -21.97
C LYS A 399 4.41 -21.96 -20.54
N THR A 400 3.68 -21.10 -19.83
CA THR A 400 3.37 -21.29 -18.40
C THR A 400 2.05 -22.01 -18.14
N GLY A 401 1.22 -22.20 -19.16
CA GLY A 401 -0.15 -22.70 -19.03
C GLY A 401 -1.04 -21.79 -18.19
N LEU A 402 -0.74 -20.48 -18.22
CA LEU A 402 -1.54 -19.45 -17.55
C LEU A 402 -2.43 -18.74 -18.57
N THR A 403 -3.48 -18.11 -18.08
CA THR A 403 -4.37 -17.23 -18.82
C THR A 403 -4.42 -15.87 -18.14
N LEU A 404 -4.45 -14.79 -18.93
CA LEU A 404 -4.82 -13.48 -18.44
C LEU A 404 -6.35 -13.44 -18.32
N ARG A 405 -6.87 -13.07 -17.14
CA ARG A 405 -8.31 -12.98 -16.93
C ARG A 405 -8.88 -11.74 -17.62
N GLU A 406 -9.87 -11.95 -18.47
CA GLU A 406 -10.66 -10.86 -19.06
C GLU A 406 -11.55 -10.19 -18.01
N SER A 407 -12.14 -10.97 -17.11
CA SER A 407 -12.99 -10.50 -16.01
C SER A 407 -12.30 -10.81 -14.68
N HIS A 408 -11.89 -9.75 -13.98
CA HIS A 408 -11.17 -9.85 -12.72
C HIS A 408 -12.10 -10.15 -11.54
N ARG A 409 -11.59 -10.94 -10.57
CA ARG A 409 -12.37 -11.37 -9.39
C ARG A 409 -11.77 -10.98 -8.05
N VAL A 410 -10.57 -10.43 -8.03
CA VAL A 410 -9.89 -10.03 -6.79
C VAL A 410 -9.65 -8.53 -6.76
N VAL A 411 -9.19 -7.95 -7.88
CA VAL A 411 -8.96 -6.51 -8.04
C VAL A 411 -9.54 -6.01 -9.37
N PRO A 412 -10.16 -4.83 -9.42
CA PRO A 412 -10.69 -4.30 -10.68
C PRO A 412 -9.57 -3.95 -11.67
N HIS A 413 -9.86 -3.86 -12.97
CA HIS A 413 -8.88 -3.48 -14.00
C HIS A 413 -8.26 -2.10 -13.78
N ARG A 414 -9.03 -1.18 -13.19
CA ARG A 414 -8.63 0.18 -12.82
C ARG A 414 -9.21 0.55 -11.47
N PHE A 415 -8.64 1.57 -10.82
CA PHE A 415 -9.25 2.16 -9.63
C PHE A 415 -10.68 2.62 -9.90
N LEU A 416 -11.55 2.41 -8.92
CA LEU A 416 -12.95 2.83 -8.93
C LEU A 416 -13.79 2.25 -10.08
N THR A 417 -13.33 1.17 -10.74
CA THR A 417 -14.19 0.38 -11.63
C THR A 417 -14.82 -0.78 -10.85
N PRO A 418 -16.04 -1.22 -11.19
CA PRO A 418 -16.62 -2.40 -10.57
C PRO A 418 -15.73 -3.63 -10.79
N LEU A 419 -15.77 -4.55 -9.83
CA LEU A 419 -15.20 -5.88 -10.03
C LEU A 419 -15.94 -6.57 -11.19
N GLU A 420 -15.26 -7.46 -11.91
CA GLU A 420 -15.78 -8.18 -13.09
C GLU A 420 -16.11 -7.32 -14.33
N ALA A 421 -16.01 -5.99 -14.24
CA ALA A 421 -16.18 -5.07 -15.36
C ALA A 421 -15.17 -5.35 -16.50
N PRO A 422 -15.52 -5.04 -17.77
CA PRO A 422 -14.59 -5.23 -18.88
C PRO A 422 -13.34 -4.35 -18.74
N ALA A 423 -12.25 -4.72 -19.39
CA ALA A 423 -11.00 -3.96 -19.36
C ALA A 423 -11.15 -2.49 -19.86
N SER A 424 -12.12 -2.23 -20.74
CA SER A 424 -12.45 -0.89 -21.24
C SER A 424 -13.25 -0.03 -20.25
N ALA A 425 -13.68 -0.59 -19.11
CA ALA A 425 -14.45 0.16 -18.13
C ALA A 425 -13.67 1.37 -17.60
N LEU A 426 -14.40 2.48 -17.44
CA LEU A 426 -13.89 3.73 -16.90
C LEU A 426 -14.30 3.85 -15.42
N PRO A 427 -13.50 4.52 -14.58
CA PRO A 427 -13.84 4.81 -13.19
C PRO A 427 -15.30 5.27 -13.01
N GLU A 428 -16.03 4.61 -12.11
CA GLU A 428 -17.41 4.89 -11.77
C GLU A 428 -17.50 5.59 -10.41
N PHE A 429 -17.76 6.89 -10.45
CA PHE A 429 -18.15 7.68 -9.29
C PHE A 429 -19.04 8.85 -9.73
N SER A 430 -19.77 9.41 -8.77
CA SER A 430 -20.60 10.59 -9.03
C SER A 430 -19.71 11.76 -9.44
N TRP A 431 -20.09 12.47 -10.49
CA TRP A 431 -19.42 13.70 -10.91
C TRP A 431 -19.86 14.92 -10.08
N ASP A 432 -20.43 14.72 -8.90
CA ASP A 432 -20.64 15.81 -7.96
C ASP A 432 -19.32 16.32 -7.37
N GLN A 433 -19.37 17.53 -6.82
CA GLN A 433 -18.22 18.21 -6.22
C GLN A 433 -17.46 17.34 -5.23
N GLY A 434 -18.18 16.68 -4.32
CA GLY A 434 -17.57 15.96 -3.21
C GLY A 434 -16.86 14.70 -3.68
N ALA A 435 -17.53 13.89 -4.49
CA ALA A 435 -16.97 12.64 -4.99
C ALA A 435 -15.75 12.88 -5.91
N TRP A 436 -15.84 13.82 -6.86
CA TRP A 436 -14.71 14.15 -7.72
C TRP A 436 -13.51 14.65 -6.91
N TYR A 437 -13.74 15.58 -5.98
CA TYR A 437 -12.69 16.13 -5.13
C TYR A 437 -11.99 15.06 -4.30
N ASN A 438 -12.77 14.17 -3.65
CA ASN A 438 -12.24 13.11 -2.80
C ASN A 438 -11.34 12.14 -3.58
N HIS A 439 -11.71 11.82 -4.82
CA HIS A 439 -10.97 10.85 -5.63
C HIS A 439 -9.79 11.45 -6.40
N THR A 440 -9.85 12.72 -6.78
CA THR A 440 -8.82 13.36 -7.65
C THR A 440 -7.87 14.30 -6.91
N ARG A 441 -8.26 14.83 -5.74
CA ARG A 441 -7.49 15.86 -5.03
C ARG A 441 -6.93 15.41 -3.69
N LEU A 442 -7.64 14.55 -2.94
CA LEU A 442 -7.18 14.06 -1.64
C LEU A 442 -6.14 12.92 -1.72
N THR A 443 -5.98 12.30 -2.88
CA THR A 443 -5.03 11.19 -3.08
C THR A 443 -4.20 11.42 -4.33
N ASN A 444 -2.99 10.86 -4.37
CA ASN A 444 -2.19 10.81 -5.60
C ASN A 444 -2.65 9.66 -6.51
N SER A 445 -3.91 9.70 -6.95
CA SER A 445 -4.46 8.67 -7.83
C SER A 445 -3.82 8.73 -9.22
N ASP A 446 -3.28 7.59 -9.66
CA ASP A 446 -2.74 7.40 -11.00
C ASP A 446 -3.82 6.77 -11.88
N TRP A 447 -4.50 7.60 -12.68
CA TRP A 447 -5.60 7.18 -13.55
C TRP A 447 -5.16 6.25 -14.69
N THR A 448 -3.86 6.17 -14.96
CA THR A 448 -3.30 5.24 -15.96
C THR A 448 -2.99 3.87 -15.40
N ARG A 449 -3.03 3.70 -14.07
CA ARG A 449 -2.71 2.41 -13.43
C ARG A 449 -3.65 1.31 -13.90
N ARG A 450 -3.05 0.17 -14.24
CA ARG A 450 -3.76 -1.04 -14.67
C ARG A 450 -3.41 -2.21 -13.76
N PHE A 451 -4.41 -2.98 -13.36
CA PHE A 451 -4.20 -4.25 -12.67
C PHE A 451 -4.25 -5.39 -13.68
N VAL A 452 -3.61 -6.52 -13.35
CA VAL A 452 -3.68 -7.77 -14.13
C VAL A 452 -3.91 -8.94 -13.19
N GLU A 453 -4.74 -9.88 -13.62
CA GLU A 453 -4.93 -11.16 -12.94
C GLU A 453 -4.60 -12.33 -13.88
N PHE A 454 -3.69 -13.19 -13.44
CA PHE A 454 -3.36 -14.43 -14.16
C PHE A 454 -3.86 -15.64 -13.39
N SER A 455 -4.48 -16.59 -14.09
CA SER A 455 -4.95 -17.86 -13.52
C SER A 455 -4.43 -19.05 -14.31
N LYS A 456 -4.62 -20.26 -13.78
CA LYS A 456 -4.43 -21.49 -14.57
C LYS A 456 -5.50 -21.55 -15.67
N ALA A 457 -5.10 -22.08 -16.82
CA ALA A 457 -5.99 -22.34 -17.96
C ALA A 457 -7.09 -23.34 -17.62
#